data_AF-A0A9E5L018-F1
#
_entry.id   AF-A0A9E5L018-F1
#
_cell.length_a   1.000
_cell.length_b   1.000
_cell.length_c   1.000
_cell.angle_alpha   90.00
_cell.angle_beta   90.00
_cell.angle_gamma   90.00
#
_symmetry.space_group_name_H-M   'P 1'
#
loop_
_entity.id
_entity.type
_entity.pdbx_description
1 polymer ?
#
loop_
_entity_poly.entity_id
_entity_poly.type
_entity_poly.pdbx_seq_one_letter_code
_entity_poly.pdbx_strand_id
1 'polypeptide(L)'
;VFFGVLLSTLLFGKSLTAPGPLLAALFSTTLAPIAGQFGFFAGILAGFVHLIMVEVTASWHGGLDLYNNGFAGGLTASLFVAILQWFKTNRPKEDFIQ
;
A
#
# COMPACT_ATOMS: atom_id res chain seq x y z
N VAL A 1 -7.81 1.93 -0.14
CA VAL A 1 -6.67 1.23 0.48
C VAL A 1 -7.11 0.01 1.26
N PHE A 2 -7.96 0.16 2.28
CA PHE A 2 -8.49 -0.96 3.06
C PHE A 2 -9.00 -2.14 2.21
N PHE A 3 -9.78 -1.85 1.17
CA PHE A 3 -10.25 -2.87 0.22
C PHE A 3 -9.11 -3.64 -0.46
N GLY A 4 -7.99 -2.99 -0.75
CA GLY A 4 -6.79 -3.65 -1.27
C GLY A 4 -6.18 -4.65 -0.29
N VAL A 5 -6.15 -4.31 1.00
CA VAL A 5 -5.71 -5.24 2.07
C VAL A 5 -6.68 -6.41 2.19
N LEU A 6 -7.99 -6.17 2.15
CA LEU A 6 -8.98 -7.24 2.15
C LEU A 6 -8.78 -8.20 0.97
N LEU A 7 -8.58 -7.63 -0.23
CA LEU A 7 -8.36 -8.41 -1.43
C LEU A 7 -7.10 -9.28 -1.33
N SER A 8 -5.96 -8.72 -0.89
CA SER A 8 -4.74 -9.51 -0.71
C SER A 8 -4.88 -10.55 0.39
N THR A 9 -5.59 -10.23 1.48
CA THR A 9 -5.84 -11.18 2.57
C THR A 9 -6.62 -12.40 2.08
N LEU A 10 -7.71 -12.18 1.33
CA LEU A 10 -8.51 -13.27 0.76
C LEU A 10 -7.76 -14.04 -0.32
N LEU A 11 -7.05 -13.35 -1.21
CA LEU A 11 -6.29 -13.98 -2.29
C LEU A 11 -5.20 -14.90 -1.77
N PHE A 12 -4.52 -14.52 -0.67
CA PHE A 12 -3.48 -15.34 -0.05
C PHE A 12 -4.04 -16.36 0.96
N GLY A 13 -5.37 -16.55 1.03
CA GLY A 13 -5.99 -17.55 1.91
C GLY A 13 -5.80 -17.26 3.40
N LYS A 14 -5.57 -16.00 3.78
CA LYS A 14 -5.36 -15.59 5.17
C LYS A 14 -6.68 -15.31 5.86
N SER A 15 -6.71 -15.56 7.17
CA SER A 15 -7.88 -15.21 7.98
C SER A 15 -8.00 -13.70 8.14
N LEU A 16 -9.18 -13.15 7.83
CA LEU A 16 -9.52 -11.74 8.05
C LEU A 16 -9.48 -11.34 9.53
N THR A 17 -9.65 -12.31 10.43
CA THR A 17 -9.64 -12.08 11.89
C THR A 17 -8.29 -12.36 12.53
N ALA A 18 -7.30 -12.81 11.76
CA ALA A 18 -5.95 -12.99 12.29
C ALA A 18 -5.32 -11.62 12.63
N PRO A 19 -4.52 -11.52 13.70
CA PRO A 19 -3.93 -10.25 14.13
C PRO A 19 -3.14 -9.53 13.03
N GLY A 20 -2.36 -10.27 12.22
CA GLY A 20 -1.54 -9.70 11.14
C GLY A 20 -2.37 -8.94 10.10
N PRO A 21 -3.28 -9.61 9.37
CA PRO A 21 -4.17 -8.94 8.42
C PRO A 21 -5.04 -7.83 9.04
N LEU A 22 -5.50 -8.01 10.28
CA LEU A 22 -6.33 -7.01 10.96
C LEU A 22 -5.55 -5.73 11.27
N LEU A 23 -4.31 -5.87 11.75
CA LEU A 23 -3.40 -4.74 11.94
C LEU A 23 -3.03 -4.09 10.61
N ALA A 24 -2.68 -4.88 9.58
CA ALA A 24 -2.39 -4.35 8.25
C ALA A 24 -3.58 -3.56 7.68
N ALA A 25 -4.81 -4.05 7.87
CA ALA A 25 -6.02 -3.38 7.42
C ALA A 25 -6.21 -2.04 8.14
N LEU A 26 -6.08 -2.03 9.48
CA LEU A 26 -6.21 -0.83 10.30
C LEU A 26 -5.18 0.25 9.93
N PHE A 27 -3.90 -0.14 9.86
CA PHE A 27 -2.79 0.78 9.63
C PHE A 27 -2.64 1.18 8.15
N SER A 28 -3.21 0.43 7.21
CA SER A 28 -3.19 0.81 5.78
C SER A 28 -3.86 2.15 5.49
N THR A 29 -4.73 2.64 6.37
CA THR A 29 -5.38 3.95 6.23
C THR A 29 -4.38 5.11 6.14
N THR A 30 -3.16 4.94 6.67
CA THR A 30 -2.05 5.89 6.49
C THR A 30 -1.68 6.12 5.02
N LEU A 31 -1.96 5.15 4.14
CA LEU A 31 -1.75 5.24 2.69
C LEU A 31 -2.94 5.85 1.94
N ALA A 32 -4.01 6.26 2.63
CA ALA A 32 -5.18 6.90 2.00
C ALA A 32 -4.83 8.13 1.14
N PRO A 33 -3.81 8.97 1.46
CA PRO A 33 -3.40 10.04 0.57
C PRO A 33 -3.02 9.59 -0.85
N ILE A 34 -2.49 8.36 -1.04
CA ILE A 34 -2.20 7.82 -2.37
C ILE A 34 -3.49 7.66 -3.18
N ALA A 35 -4.55 7.16 -2.54
CA ALA A 35 -5.85 7.02 -3.18
C ALA A 35 -6.45 8.39 -3.55
N GLY A 36 -6.28 9.38 -2.68
CA GLY A 36 -6.75 10.76 -2.92
C GLY A 36 -6.01 11.47 -4.05
N GLN A 37 -4.69 11.28 -4.15
CA GLN A 37 -3.87 12.00 -5.14
C GLN A 37 -3.78 11.31 -6.51
N PHE A 38 -3.79 9.97 -6.53
CA PHE A 38 -3.55 9.16 -7.74
C PHE A 38 -4.75 8.29 -8.13
N GLY A 39 -5.87 8.41 -7.42
CA GLY A 39 -7.12 7.71 -7.72
C GLY A 39 -7.29 6.40 -6.96
N PHE A 40 -8.52 5.89 -6.95
CA PHE A 40 -8.89 4.76 -6.10
C PHE A 40 -8.14 3.47 -6.46
N PHE A 41 -7.83 3.23 -7.75
CA PHE A 41 -7.05 2.06 -8.19
C PHE A 41 -5.64 2.06 -7.58
N ALA A 42 -4.95 3.20 -7.57
CA ALA A 42 -3.65 3.34 -6.91
C ALA A 42 -3.77 3.03 -5.40
N GLY A 43 -4.85 3.50 -4.77
CA GLY A 43 -5.16 3.18 -3.39
C GLY A 43 -5.40 1.70 -3.12
N ILE A 44 -6.12 0.99 -3.99
CA ILE A 44 -6.34 -0.46 -3.89
C ILE A 44 -5.00 -1.19 -4.01
N LEU A 45 -4.20 -0.85 -5.02
CA LEU A 45 -2.90 -1.48 -5.24
C LEU A 45 -1.93 -1.22 -4.08
N ALA A 46 -1.90 0.00 -3.53
CA ALA A 46 -1.09 0.33 -2.36
C ALA A 46 -1.49 -0.50 -1.13
N GLY A 47 -2.80 -0.67 -0.88
CA GLY A 47 -3.27 -1.51 0.22
C GLY A 47 -2.95 -2.99 0.02
N PHE A 48 -3.06 -3.48 -1.21
CA PHE A 48 -2.69 -4.85 -1.56
C PHE A 48 -1.21 -5.11 -1.26
N VAL A 49 -0.33 -4.24 -1.73
CA VAL A 49 1.12 -4.32 -1.51
C VAL A 49 1.48 -4.12 -0.04
N HIS A 50 0.76 -3.28 0.70
CA HIS A 50 1.01 -3.05 2.12
C HIS A 50 0.97 -4.35 2.93
N LEU A 51 -0.02 -5.23 2.69
CA LEU A 51 -0.06 -6.54 3.38
C LEU A 51 1.17 -7.39 3.08
N ILE A 52 1.61 -7.41 1.82
CA ILE A 52 2.82 -8.15 1.41
C ILE A 52 4.04 -7.57 2.13
N MET A 53 4.16 -6.24 2.14
CA MET A 53 5.28 -5.56 2.78
C MET A 53 5.34 -5.90 4.27
N VAL A 54 4.21 -5.81 5.00
CA VAL A 54 4.14 -6.14 6.43
C VAL A 54 4.69 -7.54 6.72
N GLU A 55 4.39 -8.54 5.89
CA GLU A 55 4.89 -9.90 6.12
C GLU A 55 6.35 -10.08 5.75
N VAL A 56 6.79 -9.50 4.63
CA VAL A 56 8.17 -9.61 4.17
C VAL A 56 9.10 -8.89 5.14
N THR A 57 8.77 -7.66 5.53
CA THR A 57 9.60 -6.86 6.45
C THR A 57 9.68 -7.48 7.84
N ALA A 58 8.62 -8.16 8.29
CA ALA A 58 8.63 -8.88 9.57
C ALA A 58 9.80 -9.87 9.68
N SER A 59 10.15 -10.55 8.58
CA SER A 59 11.28 -11.47 8.51
C SER A 59 12.64 -10.77 8.54
N TRP A 60 12.75 -9.54 8.03
CA TRP A 60 14.02 -8.81 7.97
C TRP A 60 14.55 -8.46 9.35
N HIS A 61 13.65 -8.14 10.27
CA HIS A 61 13.98 -7.78 11.65
C HIS A 61 13.61 -8.88 12.64
N GLY A 62 13.25 -10.09 12.18
CA GLY A 62 12.90 -11.22 13.05
C GLY A 62 11.76 -10.94 14.03
N GLY A 63 10.82 -10.06 13.67
CA GLY A 63 9.72 -9.64 14.57
C GLY A 63 10.10 -8.61 15.64
N LEU A 64 11.34 -8.10 15.69
CA LEU A 64 11.78 -7.13 16.70
C LEU A 64 11.26 -5.70 16.49
N ASP A 65 10.91 -5.32 15.25
CA ASP A 65 10.21 -4.07 15.00
C ASP A 65 8.73 -4.21 15.36
N LEU A 66 8.38 -3.76 16.56
CA LEU A 66 7.01 -3.75 17.07
C LEU A 66 6.09 -2.80 16.28
N TYR A 67 6.67 -1.84 15.53
CA TYR A 67 5.93 -0.93 14.66
C TYR A 67 6.13 -1.24 13.16
N ASN A 68 6.26 -2.52 12.84
CA ASN A 68 6.44 -2.99 11.47
C ASN A 68 5.34 -2.52 10.49
N ASN A 69 4.09 -2.34 10.95
CA ASN A 69 3.03 -1.79 10.08
C ASN A 69 3.35 -0.37 9.61
N GLY A 70 3.90 0.49 10.48
CA GLY A 70 4.35 1.82 10.08
C GLY A 70 5.56 1.78 9.18
N PHE A 71 6.54 0.92 9.49
CA PHE A 71 7.73 0.72 8.66
C PHE A 71 7.38 0.24 7.24
N ALA A 72 6.61 -0.84 7.12
CA ALA A 72 6.10 -1.35 5.85
C ALA A 72 5.20 -0.33 5.13
N GLY A 73 4.41 0.45 5.87
CA GLY A 73 3.63 1.57 5.34
C GLY A 73 4.51 2.63 4.69
N GLY A 74 5.58 3.06 5.37
CA GLY A 74 6.55 4.02 4.83
C GLY A 74 7.25 3.52 3.57
N LEU A 75 7.66 2.25 3.53
CA LEU A 75 8.24 1.63 2.34
C LEU A 75 7.24 1.56 1.18
N THR A 76 6.01 1.14 1.46
CA THR A 76 4.93 1.09 0.46
C THR A 76 4.65 2.49 -0.09
N ALA A 77 4.54 3.50 0.78
CA ALA A 77 4.31 4.88 0.36
C ALA A 77 5.44 5.40 -0.53
N SER A 78 6.69 5.19 -0.13
CA SER A 78 7.86 5.63 -0.87
C SER A 78 7.88 5.04 -2.29
N LEU A 79 7.64 3.74 -2.41
CA LEU A 79 7.58 3.05 -3.70
C LEU A 79 6.47 3.61 -4.60
N PHE A 80 5.24 3.70 -4.08
CA PHE A 80 4.09 4.14 -4.87
C PHE A 80 4.20 5.61 -5.27
N VAL A 81 4.59 6.48 -4.35
CA VAL A 81 4.74 7.91 -4.64
C VAL A 81 5.84 8.11 -5.68
N ALA A 82 7.00 7.45 -5.55
CA ALA A 82 8.08 7.58 -6.53
C ALA A 82 7.62 7.20 -7.94
N ILE A 83 6.94 6.05 -8.08
CA ILE A 83 6.48 5.54 -9.38
C ILE A 83 5.35 6.41 -9.95
N LEU A 84 4.29 6.64 -9.16
CA LEU A 84 3.09 7.35 -9.64
C LEU A 84 3.38 8.82 -9.92
N GLN A 85 4.21 9.46 -9.10
CA GLN A 85 4.64 10.83 -9.36
C GLN A 85 5.49 10.92 -10.62
N TRP A 86 6.40 9.96 -10.85
CA TRP A 86 7.18 9.90 -12.08
C TRP A 86 6.29 9.77 -13.32
N PHE A 87 5.29 8.88 -13.30
CA PHE A 87 4.33 8.75 -14.41
C PHE A 87 3.50 10.02 -14.61
N LYS A 88 3.03 10.64 -13.52
CA LYS A 88 2.25 11.88 -13.58
C LYS A 88 3.05 13.03 -14.19
N THR A 89 4.33 13.16 -13.85
CA THR A 89 5.22 14.21 -14.35
C THR A 89 5.66 13.97 -15.79
N ASN A 90 5.91 12.72 -16.19
CA ASN A 90 6.42 12.37 -17.53
C ASN A 90 5.33 12.06 -18.56
N ARG A 91 4.05 12.11 -18.19
CA ARG A 91 2.97 11.99 -19.17
C ARG A 91 3.06 13.19 -20.13
N PRO A 92 3.23 12.96 -21.45
CA PRO A 92 3.16 14.05 -22.42
C PRO A 92 1.84 14.78 -22.20
N LYS A 93 1.89 16.10 -22.04
CA LYS A 93 0.66 16.87 -22.15
C LYS A 93 0.20 16.67 -23.58
N GLU A 94 -0.93 16.00 -23.74
CA GLU A 94 -1.68 16.02 -24.98
C GLU A 94 -2.14 17.47 -25.14
N ASP A 95 -1.29 18.30 -25.77
CA ASP A 95 -1.61 19.65 -26.21
C ASP A 95 -2.58 19.54 -27.39
N PHE A 96 -3.77 19.01 -27.15
CA PHE A 96 -4.88 19.12 -28.07
C PHE A 96 -5.71 20.33 -27.68
N ILE A 97 -5.46 21.39 -28.46
CA ILE A 97 -6.32 22.53 -28.80
C ILE A 97 -5.90 23.88 -28.19
N GLN A 98 -5.47 24.73 -29.14
CA GLN A 98 -5.43 26.19 -29.13
C GLN A 98 -6.78 26.82 -28.78
#